data_AF-A0A2V8NQR7-F1
#
_entry.id   AF-A0A2V8NQR7-F1
#
_cell.length_a   1.000
_cell.length_b   1.000
_cell.length_c   1.000
_cell.angle_alpha   90.00
_cell.angle_beta   90.00
_cell.angle_gamma   90.00
#
_symmetry.space_group_name_H-M   'P 1'
#
loop_
_entity.id
_entity.type
_entity.pdbx_description
1 polymer ?
#
loop_
_entity_poly.entity_id
_entity_poly.type
_entity_poly.pdbx_seq_one_letter_code
_entity_poly.pdbx_strand_id
1 'polypeptide(L)'
;MFCPKCGANQNEEMKFCNLCGANLYAVRQVVDSRETEEKLDWSKTWVADMFLSQEERKRRKQELERESGITPEVKRYNEIKGGIITSCVGVGLMIFLYVITEGLIRGLDLPRVAVEILSRAWVIGVLPFFVGIGLMINGLFASKNLLKASENELPTKPDAIKESAEPRSLRSADTNEFIPSSFSVTEGTTKHLRSSGSKQ
;
A
#
# COMPACT_ATOMS: atom_id res chain seq x y z
N MET A 1 47.99 -12.90 1.60
CA MET A 1 46.94 -13.31 0.64
C MET A 1 47.39 -14.44 -0.28
N PHE A 2 46.48 -15.29 -0.74
CA PHE A 2 46.80 -16.47 -1.55
C PHE A 2 46.67 -16.20 -3.05
N CYS A 3 47.63 -16.65 -3.86
CA CYS A 3 47.53 -16.52 -5.32
C CYS A 3 46.65 -17.64 -5.92
N PRO A 4 45.55 -17.33 -6.65
CA PRO A 4 44.65 -18.36 -7.17
C PRO A 4 45.26 -19.19 -8.31
N LYS A 5 46.36 -18.74 -8.93
CA LYS A 5 47.01 -19.47 -10.04
C LYS A 5 48.04 -20.51 -9.59
N CYS A 6 48.85 -20.18 -8.60
CA CYS A 6 49.99 -21.03 -8.19
C CYS A 6 49.95 -21.45 -6.72
N GLY A 7 48.97 -20.95 -5.95
CA GLY A 7 48.81 -21.27 -4.54
C GLY A 7 49.90 -20.76 -3.62
N ALA A 8 50.73 -19.83 -4.08
CA ALA A 8 51.73 -19.21 -3.23
C ALA A 8 51.06 -18.24 -2.25
N ASN A 9 51.51 -18.28 -0.99
CA ASN A 9 51.20 -17.23 -0.02
C ASN A 9 52.05 -16.00 -0.35
N GLN A 10 51.41 -14.85 -0.51
CA GLN A 10 52.04 -13.59 -0.88
C GLN A 10 51.70 -12.51 0.14
N ASN A 11 52.61 -11.57 0.32
CA ASN A 11 52.35 -10.38 1.12
C ASN A 11 51.23 -9.55 0.47
N GLU A 12 50.41 -8.93 1.30
CA GLU A 12 49.22 -8.16 0.94
C GLU A 12 49.53 -6.84 0.21
N GLU A 13 50.76 -6.36 0.26
CA GLU A 13 51.16 -5.14 -0.44
C GLU A 13 51.56 -5.38 -1.91
N MET A 14 51.78 -6.64 -2.30
CA MET A 14 52.29 -6.98 -3.63
C MET A 14 51.18 -6.98 -4.69
N LYS A 15 51.35 -6.19 -5.75
CA LYS A 15 50.39 -6.10 -6.87
C LYS A 15 50.41 -7.33 -7.78
N PHE A 16 51.53 -8.05 -7.81
CA PHE A 16 51.72 -9.24 -8.64
C PHE A 16 52.32 -10.39 -7.82
N CYS A 17 52.03 -11.62 -8.22
CA CYS A 17 52.64 -12.81 -7.61
C CYS A 17 54.09 -12.98 -8.06
N ASN A 18 55.01 -13.17 -7.10
CA ASN A 18 56.43 -13.34 -7.38
C ASN A 18 56.78 -14.67 -8.10
N LEU A 19 55.87 -15.66 -8.07
CA LEU A 19 56.11 -16.99 -8.65
C LEU A 19 55.51 -17.17 -10.04
N CYS A 20 54.32 -16.60 -10.29
CA CYS A 20 53.60 -16.80 -11.55
C CYS A 20 53.21 -15.51 -12.29
N GLY A 21 53.55 -14.34 -11.73
CA GLY A 21 53.24 -13.04 -12.34
C GLY A 21 51.76 -12.68 -12.38
N ALA A 22 50.87 -13.45 -11.72
CA ALA A 22 49.44 -13.15 -11.70
C ALA A 22 49.17 -11.81 -11.00
N ASN A 23 48.26 -11.01 -11.56
CA ASN A 23 47.82 -9.75 -10.97
C ASN A 23 46.89 -10.02 -9.78
N LEU A 24 47.34 -9.68 -8.58
CA LEU A 24 46.61 -9.91 -7.33
C LEU A 24 45.72 -8.72 -6.95
N TYR A 25 45.94 -7.55 -7.56
CA TYR A 25 45.15 -6.34 -7.33
C TYR A 25 43.67 -6.53 -7.73
N ALA A 26 43.42 -7.15 -8.89
CA ALA A 26 42.07 -7.44 -9.35
C ALA A 26 41.35 -8.44 -8.42
N VAL A 27 42.09 -9.41 -7.87
CA VAL A 27 41.54 -10.39 -6.92
C VAL A 27 41.14 -9.70 -5.62
N ARG A 28 41.97 -8.78 -5.11
CA ARG A 28 41.64 -8.00 -3.92
C ARG A 28 40.37 -7.15 -4.14
N GLN A 29 40.26 -6.46 -5.27
CA GLN A 29 39.08 -5.64 -5.55
C GLN A 29 37.78 -6.44 -5.52
N VAL A 30 37.79 -7.69 -6.00
CA VAL A 30 36.62 -8.58 -5.97
C VAL A 30 36.32 -9.08 -4.56
N VAL A 31 37.35 -9.40 -3.76
CA VAL A 31 37.18 -9.83 -2.37
C VAL A 31 36.63 -8.70 -1.51
N ASP A 32 37.21 -7.50 -1.61
CA ASP A 32 36.76 -6.32 -0.85
C ASP A 32 35.32 -5.91 -1.24
N SER A 33 34.97 -6.01 -2.52
CA SER A 33 33.59 -5.73 -2.98
C SER A 33 32.56 -6.71 -2.41
N ARG A 34 32.95 -7.96 -2.11
CA ARG A 34 32.04 -8.96 -1.53
C ARG A 34 31.78 -8.77 -0.04
N GLU A 35 32.72 -8.19 0.71
CA GLU A 35 32.49 -7.90 2.14
C GLU A 35 31.59 -6.67 2.33
N THR A 36 31.50 -5.80 1.32
CA THR A 36 30.64 -4.60 1.36
C THR A 36 29.24 -4.84 0.80
N GLU A 37 28.96 -6.03 0.22
CA GLU A 37 27.59 -6.45 -0.06
C GLU A 37 26.92 -6.83 1.27
N GLU A 38 26.17 -5.85 1.78
CA GLU A 38 25.13 -5.99 2.79
C GLU A 38 24.53 -7.40 2.73
N LYS A 39 24.54 -8.11 3.86
CA LYS A 39 23.76 -9.34 4.06
C LYS A 39 22.41 -9.15 3.40
N LEU A 40 22.24 -9.74 2.22
CA LEU A 40 20.95 -9.84 1.55
C LEU A 40 20.04 -10.52 2.55
N ASP A 41 19.18 -9.73 3.17
CA ASP A 41 18.35 -10.12 4.30
C ASP A 41 17.19 -10.93 3.71
N TRP A 42 17.48 -12.18 3.33
CA TRP A 42 16.54 -13.16 2.78
C TRP A 42 15.30 -13.36 3.67
N SER A 43 15.37 -12.89 4.92
CA SER A 43 14.26 -12.83 5.87
C SER A 43 13.15 -11.83 5.49
N LYS A 44 13.44 -10.81 4.67
CA LYS A 44 12.52 -9.69 4.37
C LYS A 44 11.82 -9.80 3.01
N THR A 45 12.28 -10.66 2.11
CA THR A 45 11.82 -10.68 0.72
C THR A 45 10.89 -11.85 0.45
N TRP A 46 9.61 -11.69 0.83
CA TRP A 46 8.46 -12.50 0.38
C TRP A 46 8.40 -13.99 0.76
N VAL A 47 9.54 -14.69 0.95
CA VAL A 47 9.60 -16.14 1.13
C VAL A 47 9.20 -16.49 2.55
N ALA A 48 9.67 -15.69 3.51
CA ALA A 48 9.26 -15.80 4.91
C ALA A 48 7.74 -15.60 5.10
N ASP A 49 7.12 -14.73 4.30
CA ASP A 49 5.67 -14.53 4.33
C ASP A 49 4.91 -15.73 3.74
N MET A 50 5.54 -16.46 2.81
CA MET A 50 4.97 -17.66 2.22
C MET A 50 4.92 -18.86 3.19
N PHE A 51 5.83 -18.92 4.17
CA PHE A 51 5.88 -19.98 5.20
C PHE A 51 5.04 -19.70 6.45
N LEU A 52 4.52 -18.48 6.62
CA LEU A 52 3.59 -18.18 7.72
C LEU A 52 2.26 -18.91 7.54
N SER A 53 1.74 -19.44 8.64
CA SER A 53 0.45 -20.12 8.71
C SER A 53 -0.70 -19.17 8.30
N GLN A 54 -1.79 -19.72 7.76
CA GLN A 54 -2.96 -18.94 7.33
C GLN A 54 -3.56 -18.10 8.49
N GLU A 55 -3.40 -18.54 9.74
CA GLU A 55 -3.87 -17.84 10.93
C GLU A 55 -3.01 -16.61 11.28
N GLU A 56 -1.69 -16.72 11.19
CA GLU A 56 -0.78 -15.59 11.45
C GLU A 56 -0.94 -14.48 10.40
N ARG A 57 -1.19 -14.84 9.13
CA ARG A 57 -1.51 -13.85 8.08
C ARG A 57 -2.80 -13.11 8.38
N LYS A 58 -3.82 -13.79 8.92
CA LYS A 58 -5.08 -13.14 9.32
C LYS A 58 -4.86 -12.20 10.50
N ARG A 59 -4.09 -12.61 11.52
CA ARG A 59 -3.75 -11.74 12.66
C ARG A 59 -2.98 -10.50 12.25
N ARG A 60 -1.92 -10.65 11.44
CA ARG A 60 -1.16 -9.50 10.94
C ARG A 60 -2.02 -8.59 10.06
N LYS A 61 -2.91 -9.16 9.26
CA LYS A 61 -3.82 -8.36 8.45
C LYS A 61 -4.81 -7.58 9.31
N GLN A 62 -5.31 -8.15 10.41
CA GLN A 62 -6.16 -7.45 11.38
C GLN A 62 -5.39 -6.36 12.15
N GLU A 63 -4.13 -6.61 12.52
CA GLU A 63 -3.25 -5.61 13.13
C GLU A 63 -2.96 -4.47 12.15
N LEU A 64 -2.62 -4.80 10.91
CA LEU A 64 -2.42 -3.82 9.85
C LEU A 64 -3.71 -3.04 9.57
N GLU A 65 -4.88 -3.67 9.58
CA GLU A 65 -6.19 -3.01 9.42
C GLU A 65 -6.49 -2.04 10.58
N ARG A 66 -6.01 -2.33 11.81
CA ARG A 66 -6.09 -1.40 12.94
C ARG A 66 -5.13 -0.22 12.80
N GLU A 67 -3.90 -0.47 12.36
CA GLU A 67 -2.86 0.57 12.24
C GLU A 67 -3.07 1.48 11.03
N SER A 68 -3.47 0.91 9.90
CA SER A 68 -3.65 1.64 8.64
C SER A 68 -4.96 2.41 8.57
N GLY A 69 -5.83 2.31 9.59
CA GLY A 69 -7.09 3.03 9.65
C GLY A 69 -7.93 2.82 8.40
N ILE A 70 -7.83 1.65 7.76
CA ILE A 70 -8.60 1.33 6.55
C ILE A 70 -10.06 1.26 6.97
N THR A 71 -10.75 2.38 6.80
CA THR A 71 -12.18 2.42 6.97
C THR A 71 -12.80 1.51 5.90
N PRO A 72 -13.93 0.85 6.19
CA PRO A 72 -14.67 0.07 5.19
C PRO A 72 -15.00 0.90 3.95
N GLU A 73 -15.04 2.24 4.07
CA GLU A 73 -15.21 3.17 2.97
C GLU A 73 -14.03 3.21 1.99
N VAL A 74 -12.78 3.18 2.48
CA VAL A 74 -11.59 3.17 1.61
C VAL A 74 -11.52 1.85 0.83
N LYS A 75 -11.87 0.73 1.47
CA LYS A 75 -11.95 -0.57 0.78
C LYS A 75 -13.00 -0.56 -0.34
N ARG A 76 -14.18 0.01 -0.06
CA ARG A 76 -15.24 0.22 -1.07
C ARG A 76 -14.75 1.07 -2.23
N TYR A 77 -14.09 2.18 -1.95
CA TYR A 77 -13.57 3.07 -2.99
C TYR A 77 -12.55 2.35 -3.88
N ASN A 78 -11.68 1.53 -3.30
CA ASN A 78 -10.69 0.77 -4.05
C ASN A 78 -11.31 -0.32 -4.94
N GLU A 79 -12.33 -1.03 -4.47
CA GLU A 79 -13.05 -2.03 -5.29
C GLU A 79 -13.80 -1.38 -6.45
N ILE A 80 -14.51 -0.26 -6.20
CA ILE A 80 -15.21 0.49 -7.25
C ILE A 80 -14.21 1.08 -8.25
N LYS A 81 -13.12 1.68 -7.77
CA LYS A 81 -12.06 2.23 -8.62
C LYS A 81 -11.41 1.13 -9.47
N GLY A 82 -11.19 -0.05 -8.91
CA GLY A 82 -10.72 -1.23 -9.64
C GLY A 82 -11.68 -1.64 -10.76
N GLY A 83 -12.99 -1.68 -10.48
CA GLY A 83 -14.02 -1.97 -11.48
C GLY A 83 -14.10 -0.92 -12.61
N ILE A 84 -13.97 0.37 -12.27
CA ILE A 84 -13.95 1.46 -13.26
C ILE A 84 -12.71 1.36 -14.15
N ILE A 85 -11.53 1.17 -13.57
CA ILE A 85 -10.28 1.08 -14.35
C ILE A 85 -10.35 -0.12 -15.31
N THR A 86 -10.74 -1.29 -14.82
CA THR A 86 -10.82 -2.51 -15.64
C THR A 86 -11.88 -2.43 -16.74
N SER A 87 -13.05 -1.82 -16.46
CA SER A 87 -14.06 -1.59 -17.49
C SER A 87 -13.62 -0.57 -18.55
N CYS A 88 -12.97 0.52 -18.15
CA CYS A 88 -12.39 1.50 -19.09
C CYS A 88 -11.31 0.86 -19.97
N VAL A 89 -10.43 0.03 -19.39
CA VAL A 89 -9.41 -0.72 -20.15
C VAL A 89 -10.07 -1.67 -21.15
N GLY A 90 -11.15 -2.35 -20.77
CA GLY A 90 -11.90 -3.23 -21.68
C GLY A 90 -12.51 -2.49 -22.87
N VAL A 91 -13.16 -1.35 -22.63
CA VAL A 91 -13.71 -0.50 -23.70
C VAL A 91 -12.60 0.05 -24.60
N GLY A 92 -11.50 0.52 -24.01
CA GLY A 92 -10.34 0.98 -24.77
C GLY A 92 -9.77 -0.11 -25.68
N LEU A 93 -9.62 -1.33 -25.15
CA LEU A 93 -9.12 -2.47 -25.91
C LEU A 93 -10.08 -2.90 -27.03
N MET A 94 -11.40 -2.86 -26.78
CA MET A 94 -12.40 -3.08 -27.83
C MET A 94 -12.25 -2.09 -28.99
N ILE A 95 -12.25 -0.79 -28.69
CA ILE A 95 -12.20 0.27 -29.70
C ILE A 95 -10.87 0.20 -30.45
N PHE A 96 -9.77 0.03 -29.73
CA PHE A 96 -8.44 -0.07 -30.32
C PHE A 96 -8.31 -1.25 -31.28
N LEU A 97 -8.74 -2.45 -30.87
CA LEU A 97 -8.72 -3.62 -31.75
C LEU A 97 -9.68 -3.45 -32.92
N TYR A 98 -10.85 -2.87 -32.73
CA TYR A 98 -11.79 -2.58 -33.81
C TYR A 98 -11.14 -1.69 -34.88
N VAL A 99 -10.56 -0.55 -34.49
CA VAL A 99 -9.94 0.40 -35.42
C VAL A 99 -8.73 -0.22 -36.14
N ILE A 100 -7.87 -0.95 -35.42
CA ILE A 100 -6.69 -1.59 -36.03
C ILE A 100 -7.09 -2.68 -37.02
N THR A 101 -8.05 -3.53 -36.66
CA THR A 101 -8.50 -4.61 -37.54
C THR A 101 -9.16 -4.06 -38.79
N GLU A 102 -9.96 -2.99 -38.66
CA GLU A 102 -10.56 -2.30 -39.80
C GLU A 102 -9.51 -1.65 -40.71
N GLY A 103 -8.46 -1.05 -40.12
CA GLY A 103 -7.32 -0.51 -40.85
C GLY A 103 -6.53 -1.58 -41.61
N LEU A 104 -6.30 -2.74 -40.98
CA LEU A 104 -5.61 -3.88 -41.61
C LEU A 104 -6.41 -4.49 -42.76
N ILE A 105 -7.72 -4.62 -42.61
CA ILE A 105 -8.60 -5.18 -43.66
C ILE A 105 -8.62 -4.26 -44.89
N ARG A 106 -8.57 -2.94 -44.70
CA ARG A 106 -8.48 -1.98 -45.82
C ARG A 106 -7.09 -1.88 -46.44
N GLY A 107 -6.05 -2.13 -45.64
CA GLY A 107 -4.66 -1.96 -46.07
C GLY A 107 -4.02 -3.20 -46.70
N LEU A 108 -4.48 -4.41 -46.37
CA LEU A 108 -3.97 -5.66 -46.91
C LEU A 108 -5.09 -6.44 -47.62
N ASP A 109 -4.86 -6.88 -48.85
CA ASP A 109 -5.70 -7.86 -49.57
C ASP A 109 -5.54 -9.25 -48.93
N LEU A 110 -6.20 -9.46 -47.80
CA LEU A 110 -6.21 -10.72 -47.08
C LEU A 110 -7.25 -11.70 -47.67
N PRO A 111 -7.00 -13.02 -47.59
CA PRO A 111 -7.99 -14.02 -47.96
C PRO A 111 -9.25 -13.90 -47.08
N ARG A 112 -10.43 -14.14 -47.66
CA ARG A 112 -11.75 -13.98 -46.99
C ARG A 112 -11.83 -14.61 -45.59
N VAL A 113 -11.21 -15.78 -45.40
CA VAL A 113 -11.19 -16.50 -44.11
C VAL A 113 -10.49 -15.69 -43.01
N ALA A 114 -9.39 -14.99 -43.33
CA ALA A 114 -8.66 -14.19 -42.35
C ALA A 114 -9.45 -12.93 -41.95
N VAL A 115 -10.21 -12.34 -42.88
CA VAL A 115 -11.06 -11.16 -42.62
C VAL A 115 -12.16 -11.48 -41.61
N GLU A 116 -12.80 -12.65 -41.73
CA GLU A 116 -13.84 -13.08 -40.78
C GLU A 116 -13.31 -13.26 -39.36
N ILE A 117 -12.10 -13.82 -39.20
CA ILE A 117 -11.49 -14.02 -37.89
C ILE A 117 -11.05 -12.67 -37.30
N LEU A 118 -10.41 -11.83 -38.11
CA LEU A 118 -9.86 -10.55 -37.67
C LEU A 118 -10.96 -9.56 -37.26
N SER A 119 -12.10 -9.56 -37.98
CA SER A 119 -13.28 -8.74 -37.63
C SER A 119 -13.92 -9.09 -36.28
N ARG A 120 -13.59 -10.25 -35.68
CA ARG A 120 -14.09 -10.68 -34.37
C ARG A 120 -13.09 -10.48 -33.25
N ALA A 121 -11.87 -10.02 -33.53
CA ALA A 121 -10.82 -9.89 -32.51
C ALA A 121 -11.18 -8.86 -31.42
N TRP A 122 -11.99 -7.85 -31.72
CA TRP A 122 -12.46 -6.86 -30.73
C TRP A 122 -13.29 -7.47 -29.59
N VAL A 123 -13.87 -8.66 -29.79
CA VAL A 123 -14.64 -9.40 -28.77
C VAL A 123 -13.76 -9.73 -27.55
N ILE A 124 -12.44 -9.79 -27.69
CA ILE A 124 -11.52 -10.01 -26.56
C ILE A 124 -11.66 -8.90 -25.50
N GLY A 125 -11.99 -7.67 -25.89
CA GLY A 125 -12.23 -6.56 -24.96
C GLY A 125 -13.53 -6.66 -24.16
N VAL A 126 -14.46 -7.54 -24.56
CA VAL A 126 -15.72 -7.81 -23.83
C VAL A 126 -15.44 -8.40 -22.46
N LEU A 127 -14.48 -9.32 -22.37
CA LEU A 127 -14.16 -10.04 -21.13
C LEU A 127 -13.74 -9.08 -19.99
N PRO A 128 -12.69 -8.25 -20.14
CA PRO A 128 -12.29 -7.31 -19.09
C PRO A 128 -13.37 -6.28 -18.78
N PHE A 129 -14.21 -5.91 -19.76
CA PHE A 129 -15.35 -5.02 -19.52
C PHE A 129 -16.37 -5.64 -18.55
N PHE A 130 -16.79 -6.89 -18.80
CA PHE A 130 -17.72 -7.58 -17.90
C PHE A 130 -17.10 -7.89 -16.53
N VAL A 131 -15.80 -8.21 -16.48
CA VAL A 131 -15.09 -8.36 -15.20
C VAL A 131 -15.12 -7.06 -14.40
N GLY A 132 -14.88 -5.92 -15.06
CA GLY A 132 -14.96 -4.60 -14.43
C GLY A 132 -16.36 -4.27 -13.90
N ILE A 133 -17.41 -4.59 -14.66
CA ILE A 133 -18.80 -4.47 -14.19
C ILE A 133 -19.03 -5.36 -12.97
N GLY A 134 -18.56 -6.61 -12.98
CA GLY A 134 -18.68 -7.53 -11.87
C GLY A 134 -18.05 -7.00 -10.58
N LEU A 135 -16.84 -6.43 -10.68
CA LEU A 135 -16.17 -5.78 -9.55
C LEU A 135 -16.93 -4.55 -9.05
N MET A 136 -17.51 -3.77 -9.97
CA MET A 136 -18.30 -2.59 -9.62
C MET A 136 -19.59 -2.97 -8.89
N ILE A 137 -20.30 -4.01 -9.35
CA ILE A 137 -21.51 -4.55 -8.69
C ILE A 137 -21.14 -5.13 -7.32
N ASN A 138 -20.03 -5.87 -7.22
CA ASN A 138 -19.58 -6.45 -5.96
C ASN A 138 -19.27 -5.35 -4.92
N GLY A 139 -18.53 -4.31 -5.33
CA GLY A 139 -18.24 -3.15 -4.47
C GLY A 139 -19.50 -2.39 -4.03
N LEU A 140 -20.53 -2.33 -4.88
CA LEU A 140 -21.83 -1.75 -4.53
C LEU A 140 -22.66 -2.62 -3.57
N PHE A 141 -22.62 -3.95 -3.73
CA PHE A 141 -23.41 -4.87 -2.90
C PHE A 141 -22.77 -5.10 -1.52
N ALA A 142 -21.44 -5.23 -1.46
CA ALA A 142 -20.69 -5.28 -0.21
C ALA A 142 -20.90 -4.02 0.64
N SER A 143 -21.05 -2.85 0.00
CA SER A 143 -21.36 -1.58 0.67
C SER A 143 -22.68 -1.61 1.44
N LYS A 144 -23.69 -2.35 0.98
CA LYS A 144 -25.00 -2.43 1.65
C LYS A 144 -24.98 -3.38 2.84
N ASN A 145 -24.18 -4.44 2.77
CA ASN A 145 -24.10 -5.44 3.83
C ASN A 145 -23.15 -5.02 4.97
N LEU A 146 -22.09 -4.27 4.67
CA LEU A 146 -21.17 -3.75 5.69
C LEU A 146 -21.79 -2.65 6.56
N LEU A 147 -22.62 -1.76 5.98
CA LEU A 147 -23.36 -0.76 6.76
C LEU A 147 -24.33 -1.42 7.75
N LYS A 148 -24.97 -2.52 7.36
CA LYS A 148 -25.84 -3.31 8.26
C LYS A 148 -25.06 -4.03 9.35
N ALA A 149 -23.82 -4.44 9.07
CA ALA A 149 -22.96 -5.03 10.08
C ALA A 149 -22.44 -3.97 11.08
N SER A 150 -22.05 -2.78 10.59
CA SER A 150 -21.60 -1.67 11.45
C SER A 150 -22.73 -1.06 12.27
N GLU A 151 -23.96 -1.03 11.74
CA GLU A 151 -25.15 -0.58 12.49
C GLU A 151 -25.49 -1.53 13.65
N ASN A 152 -25.23 -2.84 13.48
CA ASN A 152 -25.38 -3.83 14.54
C ASN A 152 -24.20 -3.86 15.54
N GLU A 153 -23.05 -3.28 15.19
CA GLU A 153 -21.86 -3.19 16.04
C GLU A 153 -21.73 -1.84 16.77
N LEU A 154 -22.62 -0.86 16.54
CA LEU A 154 -22.75 0.24 17.49
C LEU A 154 -23.36 -0.35 18.78
N PRO A 155 -22.62 -0.41 19.89
CA PRO A 155 -23.21 -0.84 21.15
C PRO A 155 -24.34 0.12 21.47
N THR A 156 -25.54 -0.42 21.66
CA THR A 156 -26.63 0.22 22.39
C THR A 156 -26.03 0.80 23.66
N LYS A 157 -25.79 2.12 23.63
CA LYS A 157 -25.32 2.89 24.77
C LYS A 157 -26.35 2.66 25.88
N PRO A 158 -25.98 2.11 27.04
CA PRO A 158 -26.96 1.90 28.10
C PRO A 158 -27.46 3.26 28.55
N ASP A 159 -28.78 3.40 28.60
CA ASP A 159 -29.49 4.55 29.13
C ASP A 159 -28.99 4.91 30.53
N ALA A 160 -28.38 6.08 30.66
CA ALA A 160 -28.43 6.91 31.86
C ALA A 160 -27.91 8.32 31.53
N ILE A 161 -28.81 9.17 31.05
CA ILE A 161 -29.20 10.45 31.69
C ILE A 161 -30.39 10.97 30.87
N LYS A 162 -31.53 11.06 31.56
CA LYS A 162 -32.77 11.65 31.04
C LYS A 162 -32.58 13.14 30.74
N GLU A 163 -33.13 13.54 29.60
CA GLU A 163 -34.01 14.71 29.45
C GLU A 163 -33.37 16.12 29.38
N SER A 164 -33.12 16.60 28.15
CA SER A 164 -33.85 17.77 27.62
C SER A 164 -33.63 17.90 26.11
N ALA A 165 -34.55 18.62 25.46
CA ALA A 165 -34.96 18.47 24.07
C ALA A 165 -34.05 19.13 22.99
N GLU A 166 -34.33 18.70 21.75
CA GLU A 166 -33.97 19.25 20.43
C GLU A 166 -32.53 19.08 19.88
N PRO A 167 -32.39 18.67 18.60
CA PRO A 167 -31.12 18.74 17.89
C PRO A 167 -30.77 20.21 17.65
N ARG A 168 -29.88 20.74 18.49
CA ARG A 168 -29.27 22.06 18.29
C ARG A 168 -28.53 22.05 16.95
N SER A 169 -29.13 22.68 15.94
CA SER A 169 -28.41 23.05 14.73
C SER A 169 -27.21 23.90 15.15
N LEU A 170 -26.02 23.47 14.72
CA LEU A 170 -24.81 24.25 14.95
C LEU A 170 -24.95 25.54 14.13
N ARG A 171 -25.21 26.64 14.84
CA ARG A 171 -25.26 27.98 14.26
C ARG A 171 -23.87 28.32 13.72
N SER A 172 -23.82 28.89 12.52
CA SER A 172 -22.59 29.37 11.88
C SER A 172 -21.83 30.29 12.84
N ALA A 173 -20.52 30.06 12.98
CA ALA A 173 -19.64 30.84 13.84
C ALA A 173 -19.71 32.32 13.46
N ASP A 174 -20.36 33.10 14.31
CA ASP A 174 -20.45 34.56 14.19
C ASP A 174 -19.27 35.16 14.97
N THR A 175 -18.33 35.79 14.27
CA THR A 175 -17.04 36.23 14.83
C THR A 175 -17.12 37.55 15.62
N ASN A 176 -18.33 38.06 15.89
CA ASN A 176 -18.52 39.37 16.52
C ASN A 176 -18.87 39.32 18.02
N GLU A 177 -19.06 38.13 18.61
CA GLU A 177 -19.24 38.00 20.05
C GLU A 177 -18.02 37.33 20.70
N PHE A 178 -17.32 38.10 21.54
CA PHE A 178 -16.34 37.55 22.47
C PHE A 178 -17.09 36.69 23.50
N ILE A 179 -17.07 35.38 23.32
CA ILE A 179 -17.53 34.43 24.32
C ILE A 179 -16.51 34.46 25.47
N PRO A 180 -16.88 34.86 26.71
CA PRO A 180 -15.99 34.67 27.84
C PRO A 180 -15.84 33.17 28.06
N SER A 181 -14.66 32.63 27.73
CA SER A 181 -14.33 31.24 28.02
C SER A 181 -14.39 31.02 29.52
N SER A 182 -15.36 30.26 30.00
CA SER A 182 -15.47 29.81 31.39
C SER A 182 -14.40 28.77 31.77
N PHE A 183 -13.54 28.38 30.83
CA PHE A 183 -12.34 27.59 31.09
C PHE A 183 -11.13 28.51 31.28
N SER A 184 -11.05 29.08 32.47
CA SER A 184 -9.79 29.55 33.02
C SER A 184 -8.94 28.33 33.36
N VAL A 185 -7.96 28.01 32.52
CA VAL A 185 -6.86 27.13 32.91
C VAL A 185 -5.97 27.93 33.86
N THR A 186 -6.40 28.05 35.11
CA THR A 186 -5.49 28.48 36.18
C THR A 186 -4.63 27.30 36.55
N GLU A 187 -3.36 27.38 36.15
CA GLU A 187 -2.28 26.51 36.61
C GLU A 187 -2.18 26.54 38.15
N GLY A 188 -2.88 25.61 38.80
CA GLY A 188 -2.80 25.38 40.24
C GLY A 188 -1.57 24.57 40.65
N THR A 189 -0.37 24.92 40.17
CA THR A 189 0.85 24.18 40.55
C THR A 189 2.09 25.07 40.70
N THR A 190 2.04 26.02 41.63
CA THR A 190 3.25 26.43 42.36
C THR A 190 2.95 26.49 43.85
N LYS A 191 3.31 25.39 44.51
CA LYS A 191 3.24 25.17 45.95
C LYS A 191 4.17 26.17 46.65
N HIS A 192 3.62 27.05 47.48
CA HIS A 192 4.41 27.97 48.31
C HIS A 192 5.30 27.18 49.29
N LEU A 193 6.62 27.38 49.20
CA LEU A 193 7.55 26.97 50.26
C LEU A 193 7.43 27.95 51.42
N ARG A 194 6.79 27.49 52.50
CA ARG A 194 6.83 28.12 53.82
C ARG A 194 7.94 27.41 54.60
N SER A 195 9.12 28.02 54.75
CA SER A 195 10.02 27.66 55.85
C SER A 195 10.36 28.91 56.65
N SER A 196 9.90 28.86 57.89
CA SER A 196 10.20 29.70 59.04
C SER A 196 11.62 30.26 59.08
N GLY A 197 11.73 31.57 59.25
CA GLY A 197 12.91 32.16 59.87
C GLY A 197 12.99 31.78 61.35
N SER A 198 14.20 31.53 61.83
CA SER A 198 14.56 31.77 63.21
C SER A 198 15.86 32.56 63.22
N LYS A 199 15.76 33.78 63.75
CA LYS A 199 16.89 34.62 64.15
C LYS A 199 17.33 34.14 65.53
N GLN A 200 18.62 33.90 65.69
CA GLN A 200 19.39 34.41 66.82
C GLN A 200 20.85 34.52 66.41
#